data_AF-A0AAN5I5L3-F1
#
_entry.id   AF-A0AAN5I5L3-F1
#
_cell.length_a   1.000
_cell.length_b   1.000
_cell.length_c   1.000
_cell.angle_alpha   90.00
_cell.angle_beta   90.00
_cell.angle_gamma   90.00
#
_symmetry.space_group_name_H-M   'P 1'
#
loop_
_entity.id
_entity.type
_entity.pdbx_description
1 polymer ?
#
loop_
_entity_poly.entity_id
_entity_poly.type
_entity_poly.pdbx_seq_one_letter_code
_entity_poly.pdbx_strand_id
1 'polypeptide(L)'
;MNIHFIYRFWSIRRPDLLSLFSNIKFIACLTLFAIAEFVLWYCMCLYLITGEGEEPGKALVRAEYFARYGRDQREGWLIMNHWENDEFNLRIFIAMCCYDTIMIVSFSIAAGLAYGTFYYIRRADSISTAALNLQVKLFIAVCAQTSIPLVFVYTPYFCVVTFPFFRLPICFLDHGCMFLTACFPAWDAVVIVMMMKDYREGLLGTFRKKKPDTKTTVWKTETRMIPSG
;
A
#
# COMPACT_ATOMS: atom_id res chain seq x y z
N MET A 1 1.97 2.11 -2.95
CA MET A 1 0.98 3.14 -3.38
C MET A 1 1.58 4.21 -4.28
N ASN A 2 2.48 5.07 -3.79
CA ASN A 2 2.97 6.25 -4.52
C ASN A 2 3.61 5.95 -5.88
N ILE A 3 4.36 4.84 -6.00
CA ILE A 3 4.99 4.40 -7.25
C ILE A 3 3.95 4.11 -8.35
N HIS A 4 2.78 3.57 -8.00
CA HIS A 4 1.72 3.34 -8.98
C HIS A 4 1.09 4.65 -9.44
N PHE A 5 0.85 5.60 -8.53
CA PHE A 5 0.30 6.91 -8.89
C PHE A 5 1.26 7.75 -9.72
N ILE A 6 2.56 7.76 -9.40
CA ILE A 6 3.56 8.49 -10.21
C ILE A 6 3.67 7.90 -11.62
N TYR A 7 3.66 6.57 -11.75
CA TYR A 7 3.66 5.90 -13.05
C TYR A 7 2.43 6.31 -13.88
N ARG A 8 1.24 6.31 -13.27
CA ARG A 8 -0.01 6.73 -13.95
C ARG A 8 0.04 8.19 -14.36
N PHE A 9 0.43 9.07 -13.45
CA PHE A 9 0.59 10.49 -13.72
C PHE A 9 1.53 10.75 -14.89
N TRP A 10 2.71 10.12 -14.90
CA TRP A 10 3.66 10.24 -16.00
C TRP A 10 3.14 9.67 -17.30
N SER A 11 2.41 8.55 -17.28
CA SER A 11 1.86 7.95 -18.51
C SER A 11 0.93 8.87 -19.30
N ILE A 12 0.31 9.85 -18.63
CA ILE A 12 -0.59 10.83 -19.24
C ILE A 12 0.14 12.16 -19.47
N ARG A 13 0.89 12.66 -18.48
CA ARG A 13 1.46 14.01 -18.53
C ARG A 13 2.86 14.08 -19.15
N ARG A 14 3.67 13.04 -18.95
CA ARG A 14 5.10 12.97 -19.32
C ARG A 14 5.48 11.53 -19.73
N PRO A 15 4.94 11.03 -20.85
CA PRO A 15 5.23 9.67 -21.29
C PRO A 15 6.73 9.46 -21.60
N ASP A 16 7.48 10.53 -21.88
CA ASP A 16 8.94 10.54 -22.02
C ASP A 16 9.67 9.97 -20.79
N LEU A 17 9.14 10.26 -19.58
CA LEU A 17 9.72 9.80 -18.32
C LEU A 17 9.43 8.32 -18.03
N LEU A 18 8.52 7.68 -18.75
CA LEU A 18 8.24 6.24 -18.53
C LEU A 18 9.46 5.37 -18.85
N SER A 19 10.35 5.82 -19.74
CA SER A 19 11.61 5.14 -20.03
C SER A 19 12.50 4.94 -18.79
N LEU A 20 12.35 5.78 -17.76
CA LEU A 20 13.04 5.64 -16.48
C LEU A 20 12.64 4.35 -15.76
N PHE A 21 11.39 3.91 -15.87
CA PHE A 21 10.94 2.63 -15.28
C PHE A 21 11.57 1.39 -15.93
N SER A 22 12.27 1.55 -17.05
CA SER A 22 13.10 0.51 -17.68
C SER A 22 14.60 0.67 -17.37
N ASN A 23 15.01 1.77 -16.74
CA ASN A 23 16.41 2.02 -16.38
C ASN A 23 16.74 1.39 -15.02
N ILE A 24 17.71 0.46 -15.01
CA ILE A 24 18.10 -0.27 -13.80
C ILE A 24 18.54 0.65 -12.64
N LYS A 25 19.17 1.80 -12.94
CA LYS A 25 19.58 2.76 -11.90
C LYS A 25 18.37 3.40 -11.21
N PHE A 26 17.34 3.71 -11.99
CA PHE A 26 16.11 4.28 -11.47
C PHE A 26 15.30 3.23 -10.68
N ILE A 27 15.22 2.00 -11.20
CA ILE A 27 14.59 0.88 -10.47
C ILE A 27 15.32 0.64 -9.14
N ALA A 28 16.65 0.59 -9.14
CA ALA A 28 17.44 0.44 -7.92
C ALA A 28 17.20 1.57 -6.93
N CYS A 29 17.07 2.81 -7.39
CA CYS A 29 16.72 3.96 -6.56
C CYS A 29 15.33 3.80 -5.91
N LEU A 30 14.30 3.41 -6.69
CA LEU A 30 12.96 3.16 -6.16
C LEU A 30 12.93 2.03 -5.13
N THR A 31 13.66 0.94 -5.41
CA THR A 31 13.79 -0.19 -4.48
C THR A 31 14.51 0.21 -3.20
N LEU A 32 15.60 0.98 -3.31
CA LEU A 32 16.34 1.47 -2.14
C LEU A 32 15.46 2.39 -1.29
N PHE A 33 14.65 3.24 -1.92
CA PHE A 33 13.67 4.07 -1.21
C PHE A 33 12.67 3.22 -0.42
N ALA A 34 12.10 2.17 -1.04
CA ALA A 34 11.18 1.26 -0.37
C ALA A 34 11.83 0.48 0.79
N ILE A 35 13.09 0.05 0.63
CA ILE A 35 13.86 -0.60 1.69
C ILE A 35 14.14 0.38 2.83
N ALA A 36 14.53 1.61 2.52
CA ALA A 36 14.77 2.64 3.52
C ALA A 36 13.51 2.95 4.33
N GLU A 37 12.34 3.04 3.67
CA GLU A 37 11.05 3.19 4.34
C GLU A 37 10.76 2.00 5.28
N PHE A 38 10.97 0.76 4.81
CA PHE A 38 10.81 -0.44 5.65
C PHE A 38 11.74 -0.45 6.87
N VAL A 39 13.03 -0.13 6.68
CA VAL A 39 14.01 -0.08 7.77
C VAL A 39 13.65 1.02 8.77
N LEU A 40 13.21 2.19 8.30
CA LEU A 40 12.75 3.26 9.17
C LEU A 40 11.56 2.82 10.02
N TRP A 41 10.54 2.19 9.42
CA TRP A 41 9.40 1.63 10.14
C TRP A 41 9.81 0.59 11.18
N TYR A 42 10.67 -0.34 10.79
CA TYR A 42 11.16 -1.40 11.66
C TYR A 42 11.92 -0.83 12.87
N CYS A 43 12.83 0.13 12.64
CA CYS A 43 13.55 0.82 13.70
C CYS A 43 12.62 1.62 14.61
N MET A 44 11.59 2.28 14.09
CA MET A 44 10.59 2.97 14.91
C MET A 44 9.88 2.00 15.86
N CYS A 45 9.45 0.85 15.35
CA CYS A 45 8.81 -0.18 16.17
C CYS A 45 9.76 -0.74 17.24
N LEU A 46 11.04 -0.95 16.90
CA LEU A 46 12.03 -1.51 17.84
C LEU A 46 12.55 -0.52 18.88
N TYR A 47 12.74 0.76 18.53
CA TYR A 47 13.45 1.69 19.40
C TYR A 47 12.55 2.73 20.06
N LEU A 48 11.40 3.07 19.46
CA LEU A 48 10.51 4.10 20.00
C LEU A 48 9.27 3.52 20.67
N ILE A 49 8.69 2.47 20.08
CA ILE A 49 7.38 1.91 20.46
C ILE A 49 7.52 0.52 21.08
N THR A 50 8.74 0.00 21.21
CA THR A 50 8.94 -1.32 21.79
C THR A 50 8.46 -1.32 23.23
N GLY A 51 7.71 -2.36 23.58
CA GLY A 51 7.52 -2.69 24.97
C GLY A 51 8.75 -3.40 25.56
N GLU A 52 9.73 -3.86 24.79
CA GLU A 52 10.87 -4.66 25.30
C GLU A 52 11.52 -4.02 26.55
N GLY A 53 11.45 -4.73 27.68
CA GLY A 53 11.77 -4.20 29.00
C GLY A 53 10.58 -4.16 29.97
N GLU A 54 10.84 -3.71 31.20
CA GLU A 54 9.81 -3.43 32.20
C GLU A 54 9.18 -2.07 31.90
N GLU A 55 8.03 -2.09 31.21
CA GLU A 55 7.20 -0.90 31.04
C GLU A 55 5.94 -1.02 31.91
N PRO A 56 5.60 -0.02 32.72
CA PRO A 56 4.38 -0.05 33.54
C PRO A 56 3.09 -0.21 32.73
N GLY A 57 3.09 0.30 31.48
CA GLY A 57 2.00 0.06 30.53
C GLY A 57 1.75 -1.42 30.22
N LYS A 58 2.77 -2.29 30.29
CA LYS A 58 2.59 -3.75 30.07
C LYS A 58 1.74 -4.38 31.15
N ALA A 59 1.94 -3.98 32.40
CA ALA A 59 1.17 -4.53 33.52
C ALA A 59 -0.32 -4.23 33.34
N LEU A 60 -0.64 -3.00 32.90
CA LEU A 60 -2.01 -2.58 32.60
C LEU A 60 -2.61 -3.38 31.45
N VAL A 61 -1.92 -3.45 30.31
CA VAL A 61 -2.41 -4.18 29.12
C VAL A 61 -2.54 -5.68 29.39
N ARG A 62 -1.63 -6.26 30.15
CA ARG A 62 -1.67 -7.68 30.57
C ARG A 62 -2.84 -7.96 31.50
N ALA A 63 -3.09 -7.10 32.48
CA ALA A 63 -4.23 -7.24 33.39
C ALA A 63 -5.55 -7.17 32.61
N GLU A 64 -5.67 -6.22 31.67
CA GLU A 64 -6.84 -6.10 30.80
C GLU A 64 -7.01 -7.32 29.88
N TYR A 65 -5.93 -7.80 29.29
CA TYR A 65 -5.96 -8.99 28.44
C TYR A 65 -6.39 -10.24 29.23
N PHE A 66 -5.88 -10.41 30.45
CA PHE A 66 -6.29 -11.50 31.33
C PHE A 66 -7.78 -11.37 31.72
N ALA A 67 -8.25 -10.17 32.06
CA ALA A 67 -9.65 -9.93 32.38
C ALA A 67 -10.59 -10.26 31.21
N ARG A 68 -10.18 -9.96 29.97
CA ARG A 68 -10.99 -10.21 28.76
C ARG A 68 -10.95 -11.66 28.28
N TYR A 69 -9.78 -12.32 28.32
CA TYR A 69 -9.57 -13.61 27.65
C TYR A 69 -9.22 -14.77 28.59
N GLY A 70 -8.94 -14.49 29.87
CA GLY A 70 -8.47 -15.50 30.83
C GLY A 70 -7.11 -16.09 30.48
N ARG A 71 -6.30 -15.39 29.66
CA ARG A 71 -5.00 -15.85 29.17
C ARG A 71 -3.89 -14.90 29.60
N ASP A 72 -2.72 -15.46 29.90
CA ASP A 72 -1.53 -14.70 30.27
C ASP A 72 -0.63 -14.51 29.04
N GLN A 73 -0.53 -13.28 28.51
CA GLN A 73 0.33 -12.93 27.39
C GLN A 73 1.39 -11.92 27.83
N ARG A 74 2.67 -12.30 27.72
CA ARG A 74 3.80 -11.54 28.28
C ARG A 74 4.60 -10.75 27.24
N GLU A 75 4.45 -11.07 25.96
CA GLU A 75 5.28 -10.57 24.88
C GLU A 75 4.46 -10.07 23.69
N GLY A 76 5.10 -9.31 22.79
CA GLY A 76 4.51 -8.84 21.53
C GLY A 76 3.59 -7.62 21.67
N TRP A 77 3.77 -6.82 22.72
CA TRP A 77 2.95 -5.63 22.96
C TRP A 77 3.50 -4.39 22.27
N LEU A 78 2.62 -3.69 21.56
CA LEU A 78 2.82 -2.31 21.12
C LEU A 78 2.07 -1.42 22.11
N ILE A 79 2.77 -0.54 22.84
CA ILE A 79 2.18 0.22 23.95
C ILE A 79 2.19 1.71 23.64
N MET A 80 0.99 2.29 23.53
CA MET A 80 0.78 3.74 23.35
C MET A 80 0.51 4.41 24.70
N ASN A 81 1.41 4.24 25.66
CA ASN A 81 1.26 4.81 27.00
C ASN A 81 1.82 6.25 27.05
N HIS A 82 0.97 7.23 26.74
CA HIS A 82 1.37 8.65 26.68
C HIS A 82 1.46 9.34 28.05
N TRP A 83 0.80 8.81 29.08
CA TRP A 83 0.85 9.31 30.46
C TRP A 83 1.20 8.18 31.41
N GLU A 84 2.27 8.35 32.17
CA GLU A 84 2.71 7.40 33.18
C GLU A 84 2.78 8.11 34.52
N ASN A 85 1.90 7.76 35.46
CA ASN A 85 1.79 8.45 36.77
C ASN A 85 1.65 9.99 36.63
N ASP A 86 0.83 10.45 35.68
CA ASP A 86 0.66 11.86 35.27
C ASP A 86 1.89 12.54 34.65
N GLU A 87 3.00 11.83 34.45
CA GLU A 87 4.14 12.31 33.67
C GLU A 87 3.96 12.01 32.18
N PHE A 88 4.29 13.01 31.35
CA PHE A 88 4.14 12.90 29.92
C PHE A 88 5.27 12.09 29.28
N ASN A 89 4.91 11.04 28.55
CA ASN A 89 5.88 10.22 27.83
C ASN A 89 6.22 10.83 26.46
N LEU A 90 7.24 11.69 26.46
CA LEU A 90 7.73 12.37 25.25
C LEU A 90 8.17 11.38 24.16
N ARG A 91 8.72 10.22 24.53
CA ARG A 91 9.18 9.20 23.55
C ARG A 91 8.01 8.69 22.70
N ILE A 92 6.93 8.27 23.35
CA ILE A 92 5.73 7.75 22.66
C ILE A 92 5.04 8.84 21.86
N PHE A 93 5.04 10.09 22.35
CA PHE A 93 4.53 11.22 21.58
C PHE A 93 5.35 11.50 20.30
N ILE A 94 6.68 11.50 20.38
CA ILE A 94 7.54 11.63 19.19
C ILE A 94 7.25 10.49 18.22
N ALA A 95 7.10 9.26 18.72
CA ALA A 95 6.77 8.10 17.90
C ALA A 95 5.45 8.27 17.15
N MET A 96 4.39 8.70 17.84
CA MET A 96 3.08 9.03 17.26
C MET A 96 3.21 10.10 16.17
N CYS A 97 3.88 11.22 16.47
CA CYS A 97 4.10 12.30 15.50
C CYS A 97 4.86 11.84 14.25
N CYS A 98 5.89 11.00 14.41
CA CYS A 98 6.62 10.42 13.29
C CYS A 98 5.73 9.48 12.44
N TYR A 99 4.96 8.59 13.09
CA TYR A 99 4.01 7.68 12.44
C TYR A 99 3.00 8.46 11.58
N ASP A 100 2.33 9.43 12.21
CA ASP A 100 1.28 10.23 11.59
C ASP A 100 1.85 11.10 10.45
N THR A 101 3.04 11.68 10.63
CA THR A 101 3.69 12.48 9.59
C THR A 101 4.00 11.64 8.35
N ILE A 102 4.58 10.45 8.52
CA ILE A 102 4.90 9.56 7.40
C ILE A 102 3.61 9.20 6.64
N MET A 103 2.55 8.82 7.36
CA MET A 103 1.27 8.49 6.75
C MET A 103 0.64 9.67 6.01
N ILE A 104 0.53 10.84 6.65
CA ILE A 104 -0.09 12.04 6.07
C ILE A 104 0.67 12.50 4.82
N VAL A 105 2.00 12.54 4.87
CA VAL A 105 2.82 12.93 3.71
C VAL A 105 2.63 11.94 2.57
N SER A 106 2.69 10.63 2.86
CA SER A 106 2.51 9.58 1.85
C SER A 106 1.14 9.67 1.17
N PHE A 107 0.07 9.86 1.94
CA PHE A 107 -1.27 10.04 1.40
C PHE A 107 -1.45 11.35 0.64
N SER A 108 -0.84 12.43 1.10
CA SER A 108 -0.91 13.73 0.41
C SER A 108 -0.25 13.66 -0.97
N ILE A 109 0.90 12.97 -1.08
CA ILE A 109 1.56 12.71 -2.37
C ILE A 109 0.66 11.86 -3.27
N ALA A 110 0.11 10.76 -2.76
CA ALA A 110 -0.80 9.90 -3.52
C ALA A 110 -2.02 10.67 -4.03
N ALA A 111 -2.68 11.45 -3.17
CA ALA A 111 -3.84 12.25 -3.51
C ALA A 111 -3.52 13.33 -4.54
N GLY A 112 -2.38 14.04 -4.39
CA GLY A 112 -1.91 15.03 -5.37
C GLY A 112 -1.64 14.42 -6.74
N LEU A 113 -0.98 13.26 -6.79
CA LEU A 113 -0.72 12.54 -8.03
C LEU A 113 -2.02 12.00 -8.65
N ALA A 114 -2.96 11.51 -7.84
CA ALA A 114 -4.25 11.03 -8.30
C ALA A 114 -5.08 12.16 -8.89
N TYR A 115 -5.14 13.30 -8.20
CA TYR A 115 -5.79 14.51 -8.69
C TYR A 115 -5.16 14.99 -10.00
N GLY A 116 -3.83 15.08 -10.06
CA GLY A 116 -3.11 15.46 -11.27
C GLY A 116 -3.40 14.50 -12.43
N THR A 117 -3.43 13.19 -12.18
CA THR A 117 -3.77 12.17 -13.17
C THR A 117 -5.18 12.39 -13.72
N PHE A 118 -6.17 12.54 -12.84
CA PHE A 118 -7.56 12.81 -13.24
C PHE A 118 -7.69 14.12 -14.04
N TYR A 119 -7.01 15.17 -13.59
CA TYR A 119 -7.01 16.48 -14.26
C TYR A 119 -6.51 16.39 -15.70
N TYR A 120 -5.38 15.71 -15.93
CA TYR A 120 -4.82 15.59 -17.27
C TYR A 120 -5.57 14.59 -18.15
N ILE A 121 -6.15 13.52 -17.60
CA ILE A 121 -7.08 12.63 -18.34
C ILE A 121 -8.21 13.44 -18.95
N ARG A 122 -8.81 14.36 -18.19
CA ARG A 122 -9.93 15.19 -18.67
C ARG A 122 -9.56 16.22 -19.75
N ARG A 123 -8.27 16.48 -19.94
CA ARG A 123 -7.74 17.47 -20.89
C ARG A 123 -6.94 16.83 -22.03
N ALA A 124 -6.92 15.51 -22.11
CA ALA A 124 -6.14 14.78 -23.09
C ALA A 124 -6.89 14.71 -24.43
N ASP A 125 -6.79 15.78 -25.23
CA ASP A 125 -7.41 15.84 -26.57
C ASP A 125 -6.61 15.08 -27.64
N SER A 126 -5.32 14.80 -27.37
CA SER A 126 -4.39 14.15 -28.31
C SER A 126 -4.30 12.63 -28.17
N ILE A 127 -5.02 12.03 -27.22
CA ILE A 127 -5.00 10.57 -26.96
C ILE A 127 -6.22 9.92 -27.62
N SER A 128 -6.02 8.78 -28.27
CA SER A 128 -7.14 8.03 -28.85
C SER A 128 -8.16 7.63 -27.78
N THR A 129 -9.45 7.62 -28.13
CA THR A 129 -10.54 7.27 -27.19
C THR A 129 -10.32 5.89 -26.56
N ALA A 130 -9.77 4.93 -27.31
CA ALA A 130 -9.44 3.61 -26.80
C ALA A 130 -8.34 3.65 -25.72
N ALA A 131 -7.25 4.38 -25.97
CA ALA A 131 -6.16 4.52 -25.00
C ALA A 131 -6.60 5.33 -23.76
N LEU A 132 -7.43 6.36 -23.94
CA LEU A 132 -8.01 7.12 -22.84
C LEU A 132 -8.87 6.23 -21.92
N ASN A 133 -9.77 5.44 -22.52
CA ASN A 133 -10.61 4.50 -21.78
C ASN A 133 -9.79 3.46 -21.00
N LEU A 134 -8.67 3.00 -21.56
CA LEU A 134 -7.74 2.11 -20.87
C LEU A 134 -7.09 2.81 -19.67
N GLN A 135 -6.57 4.03 -19.84
CA GLN A 135 -5.95 4.80 -18.75
C GLN A 135 -6.94 5.10 -17.62
N VAL A 136 -8.19 5.45 -17.94
CA VAL A 136 -9.24 5.67 -16.93
C VAL A 136 -9.52 4.39 -16.13
N LYS A 137 -9.67 3.24 -16.79
CA LYS A 137 -9.88 1.96 -16.10
C LYS A 137 -8.73 1.62 -15.17
N LEU A 138 -7.50 1.79 -15.65
CA LEU A 138 -6.30 1.51 -14.86
C LEU A 138 -6.15 2.50 -13.69
N PHE A 139 -6.52 3.77 -13.87
CA PHE A 139 -6.53 4.76 -12.81
C PHE A 139 -7.55 4.40 -11.71
N ILE A 140 -8.79 4.07 -12.10
CA ILE A 140 -9.84 3.65 -11.17
C ILE A 140 -9.40 2.41 -10.39
N ALA A 141 -8.74 1.45 -11.05
CA ALA A 141 -8.18 0.27 -10.39
C ALA A 141 -7.13 0.62 -9.32
N VAL A 142 -6.20 1.53 -9.62
CA VAL A 142 -5.18 1.98 -8.65
C VAL A 142 -5.82 2.72 -7.48
N CYS A 143 -6.84 3.54 -7.72
CA CYS A 143 -7.60 4.21 -6.65
C CYS A 143 -8.30 3.19 -5.73
N ALA A 144 -8.95 2.18 -6.31
CA ALA A 144 -9.63 1.14 -5.54
C ALA A 144 -8.62 0.29 -4.73
N GLN A 145 -7.52 -0.15 -5.34
CA GLN A 145 -6.44 -0.84 -4.64
C GLN A 145 -5.88 -0.02 -3.48
N THR A 146 -5.77 1.29 -3.65
CA THR A 146 -5.29 2.20 -2.60
C THR A 146 -6.30 2.34 -1.44
N SER A 147 -7.60 2.31 -1.75
CA SER A 147 -8.65 2.42 -0.73
C SER A 147 -8.67 1.22 0.24
N ILE A 148 -8.24 0.03 -0.20
CA ILE A 148 -8.23 -1.17 0.63
C ILE A 148 -7.27 -1.05 1.81
N PRO A 149 -5.94 -0.87 1.65
CA PRO A 149 -5.05 -0.68 2.78
C PRO A 149 -5.40 0.61 3.55
N LEU A 150 -5.96 1.64 2.91
CA LEU A 150 -6.44 2.83 3.63
C LEU A 150 -7.48 2.49 4.71
N VAL A 151 -8.47 1.67 4.34
CA VAL A 151 -9.57 1.27 5.25
C VAL A 151 -9.13 0.17 6.22
N PHE A 152 -8.43 -0.85 5.72
CA PHE A 152 -8.11 -2.06 6.49
C PHE A 152 -6.83 -1.96 7.32
N VAL A 153 -5.92 -1.04 6.97
CA VAL A 153 -4.62 -0.91 7.63
C VAL A 153 -4.49 0.50 8.20
N TYR A 154 -4.42 1.53 7.37
CA TYR A 154 -4.05 2.86 7.83
C TYR A 154 -5.06 3.48 8.80
N THR A 155 -6.36 3.32 8.55
CA THR A 155 -7.39 3.84 9.47
C THR A 155 -7.34 3.19 10.86
N PRO A 156 -7.38 1.85 10.99
CA PRO A 156 -7.28 1.23 12.31
C PRO A 156 -5.94 1.52 13.00
N TYR A 157 -4.82 1.55 12.27
CA TYR A 157 -3.52 1.94 12.84
C TYR A 157 -3.52 3.37 13.36
N PHE A 158 -4.02 4.33 12.56
CA PHE A 158 -4.14 5.74 12.99
C PHE A 158 -4.97 5.87 14.26
N CYS A 159 -6.13 5.20 14.33
CA CYS A 159 -6.94 5.21 15.55
C CYS A 159 -6.21 4.63 16.75
N VAL A 160 -5.54 3.47 16.62
CA VAL A 160 -4.83 2.83 17.73
C VAL A 160 -3.64 3.66 18.22
N VAL A 161 -2.98 4.40 17.33
CA VAL A 161 -1.81 5.24 17.66
C VAL A 161 -2.23 6.60 18.23
N THR A 162 -3.24 7.24 17.64
CA THR A 162 -3.58 8.64 17.94
C THR A 162 -4.70 8.80 18.99
N PHE A 163 -5.68 7.88 19.05
CA PHE A 163 -6.80 8.00 20.00
C PHE A 163 -6.38 7.91 21.47
N PRO A 164 -5.43 7.04 21.88
CA PRO A 164 -4.94 7.02 23.26
C PRO A 164 -4.45 8.39 23.70
N PHE A 165 -3.77 9.14 22.83
CA PHE A 165 -3.30 10.49 23.13
C PHE A 165 -4.45 11.48 23.39
N PHE A 166 -5.60 11.32 22.73
CA PHE A 166 -6.76 12.17 23.02
C PHE A 166 -7.65 11.62 24.13
N ARG A 167 -7.24 10.52 24.79
CA ARG A 167 -8.07 9.75 25.74
C ARG A 167 -9.42 9.35 25.14
N LEU A 168 -9.43 9.12 23.82
CA LEU A 168 -10.61 8.66 23.09
C LEU A 168 -10.72 7.13 23.17
N PRO A 169 -11.95 6.58 23.23
CA PRO A 169 -12.14 5.13 23.24
C PRO A 169 -11.70 4.53 21.90
N ILE A 170 -10.90 3.46 21.96
CA ILE A 170 -10.43 2.69 20.79
C ILE A 170 -11.53 1.72 20.28
N CYS A 171 -12.64 1.61 21.02
CA CYS A 171 -13.80 0.77 20.72
C CYS A 171 -13.42 -0.69 20.45
N PHE A 172 -13.53 -1.14 19.19
CA PHE A 172 -13.19 -2.51 18.75
C PHE A 172 -11.93 -2.55 17.89
N LEU A 173 -11.28 -1.40 17.64
CA LEU A 173 -10.15 -1.31 16.72
C LEU A 173 -8.87 -1.90 17.31
N ASP A 174 -8.73 -1.96 18.63
CA ASP A 174 -7.65 -2.68 19.33
C ASP A 174 -7.66 -4.18 18.98
N HIS A 175 -8.85 -4.78 18.88
CA HIS A 175 -9.04 -6.16 18.45
C HIS A 175 -9.02 -6.34 16.93
N GLY A 176 -9.70 -5.43 16.24
CA GLY A 176 -9.90 -5.48 14.79
C GLY A 176 -8.64 -5.14 13.99
N CYS A 177 -7.74 -4.31 14.51
CA CYS A 177 -6.60 -3.80 13.74
C CYS A 177 -5.72 -4.93 13.19
N MET A 178 -5.33 -5.90 14.03
CA MET A 178 -4.53 -7.04 13.58
C MET A 178 -5.30 -7.92 12.58
N PHE A 179 -6.59 -8.17 12.82
CA PHE A 179 -7.42 -8.96 11.92
C PHE A 179 -7.61 -8.27 10.56
N LEU A 180 -7.99 -7.00 10.54
CA LEU A 180 -8.18 -6.20 9.33
C LEU A 180 -6.88 -6.12 8.53
N THR A 181 -5.75 -5.93 9.21
CA THR A 181 -4.42 -5.96 8.59
C THR A 181 -4.10 -7.35 8.03
N ALA A 182 -4.38 -8.43 8.74
CA ALA A 182 -4.18 -9.78 8.20
C ALA A 182 -5.06 -10.06 6.96
N CYS A 183 -6.25 -9.46 6.88
CA CYS A 183 -7.18 -9.63 5.77
C CYS A 183 -6.90 -8.72 4.57
N PHE A 184 -6.15 -7.63 4.72
CA PHE A 184 -5.95 -6.66 3.63
C PHE A 184 -5.39 -7.30 2.34
N PRO A 185 -4.40 -8.24 2.37
CA PRO A 185 -3.84 -8.79 1.15
C PRO A 185 -4.86 -9.61 0.35
N ALA A 186 -5.75 -10.31 1.05
CA ALA A 186 -6.82 -11.09 0.43
C ALA A 186 -7.82 -10.16 -0.27
N TRP A 187 -8.23 -9.07 0.39
CA TRP A 187 -9.13 -8.07 -0.21
C TRP A 187 -8.49 -7.35 -1.39
N ASP A 188 -7.22 -6.98 -1.29
CA ASP A 188 -6.48 -6.34 -2.38
C ASP A 188 -6.42 -7.25 -3.63
N ALA A 189 -6.12 -8.55 -3.42
CA ALA A 189 -6.14 -9.57 -4.47
C ALA A 189 -7.53 -9.75 -5.11
N VAL A 190 -8.59 -9.76 -4.29
CA VAL A 190 -9.97 -9.87 -4.79
C VAL A 190 -10.35 -8.66 -5.63
N VAL A 191 -10.04 -7.44 -5.17
CA VAL A 191 -10.35 -6.19 -5.88
C VAL A 191 -9.61 -6.11 -7.21
N ILE A 192 -8.30 -6.40 -7.24
CA ILE A 192 -7.53 -6.34 -8.48
C ILE A 192 -8.03 -7.34 -9.52
N VAL A 193 -8.33 -8.58 -9.09
CA VAL A 193 -8.87 -9.61 -9.98
C VAL A 193 -10.23 -9.17 -10.51
N MET A 194 -11.13 -8.65 -9.68
CA MET A 194 -12.47 -8.24 -10.13
C MET A 194 -12.43 -7.03 -11.08
N MET A 195 -11.50 -6.10 -10.89
CA MET A 195 -11.43 -4.86 -11.66
C MET A 195 -10.66 -4.99 -12.98
N MET A 196 -9.65 -5.85 -13.06
CA MET A 196 -8.85 -6.03 -14.27
C MET A 196 -9.36 -7.19 -15.11
N LYS A 197 -9.86 -6.88 -16.30
CA LYS A 197 -10.42 -7.87 -17.23
C LYS A 197 -9.45 -9.03 -17.50
N ASP A 198 -8.18 -8.73 -17.76
CA ASP A 198 -7.17 -9.72 -18.09
C ASP A 198 -6.94 -10.72 -16.93
N TYR A 199 -7.05 -10.26 -15.68
CA TYR A 199 -6.97 -11.14 -14.52
C TYR A 199 -8.21 -12.00 -14.33
N ARG A 200 -9.41 -11.48 -14.60
CA ARG A 200 -10.64 -12.31 -14.62
C ARG A 200 -10.56 -13.39 -15.68
N GLU A 201 -10.13 -13.04 -16.90
CA GLU A 201 -10.00 -13.99 -17.99
C GLU A 201 -8.92 -15.04 -17.72
N GLY A 202 -7.79 -14.62 -17.13
CA GLY A 202 -6.75 -15.53 -16.65
C GLY A 202 -7.28 -16.52 -15.61
N LEU A 203 -7.98 -16.02 -14.59
CA LEU A 203 -8.57 -16.86 -13.54
C LEU A 203 -9.59 -17.86 -14.10
N LEU A 204 -10.52 -17.39 -14.93
CA LEU A 204 -11.50 -18.25 -15.61
C LEU A 204 -10.82 -19.27 -16.54
N GLY A 205 -9.70 -18.90 -17.17
CA GLY A 205 -8.88 -19.78 -18.00
C GLY A 205 -8.14 -20.86 -17.20
N THR A 206 -7.79 -20.62 -15.94
CA THR A 206 -7.22 -21.65 -15.05
C THR A 206 -8.27 -22.70 -14.69
N PHE A 207 -9.53 -22.29 -14.48
CA PHE A 207 -10.63 -23.21 -14.16
C PHE A 207 -11.22 -23.89 -15.40
N ARG A 208 -11.20 -23.23 -16.56
CA ARG A 208 -11.57 -23.83 -17.84
C ARG A 208 -10.32 -24.44 -18.47
N LYS A 209 -10.08 -25.75 -18.27
CA LYS A 209 -9.05 -26.49 -19.02
C LYS A 209 -9.10 -26.11 -20.51
N LYS A 210 -8.21 -25.24 -20.97
CA LYS A 210 -8.09 -24.96 -22.41
C LYS A 210 -7.47 -26.20 -23.04
N LYS A 211 -8.19 -26.84 -23.97
CA LYS A 211 -7.53 -27.66 -24.99
C LYS A 211 -6.48 -26.76 -25.67
N PRO A 212 -5.26 -27.24 -25.94
CA PRO A 212 -4.24 -26.44 -26.60
C PRO A 212 -4.78 -25.95 -27.94
N ASP A 213 -4.92 -24.64 -28.09
CA ASP A 213 -5.25 -24.01 -29.36
C ASP A 213 -3.94 -23.85 -30.13
N THR A 214 -3.65 -24.79 -31.03
CA THR A 214 -2.52 -24.75 -31.95
C THR A 214 -2.72 -23.60 -32.92
N LYS A 215 -2.42 -22.38 -32.50
CA LYS A 215 -2.24 -21.25 -33.41
C LYS A 215 -0.77 -20.95 -33.52
N THR A 216 -0.16 -21.59 -34.53
CA THR A 216 1.15 -21.29 -35.07
C THR A 216 1.20 -19.80 -35.41
N THR A 217 1.80 -18.97 -34.55
CA THR A 217 2.22 -17.62 -34.92
C THR A 217 3.40 -17.73 -35.88
N VAL A 218 3.11 -17.80 -37.18
CA VAL A 218 4.11 -17.62 -38.23
C VAL A 218 4.44 -16.14 -38.29
N TRP A 219 5.54 -15.74 -37.65
CA TRP A 219 6.22 -14.49 -37.97
C TRP A 219 6.73 -14.61 -39.41
N LYS A 220 6.10 -13.93 -40.36
CA LYS A 220 6.67 -13.73 -41.69
C LYS A 220 7.88 -12.81 -41.57
N THR A 221 9.06 -13.40 -41.52
CA THR A 221 10.31 -12.69 -41.84
C THR A 221 10.33 -12.53 -43.36
N GLU A 222 10.10 -11.31 -43.86
CA GLU A 222 10.38 -10.98 -45.25
C GLU A 222 11.90 -10.99 -45.47
N THR A 223 12.40 -12.08 -46.04
CA THR A 223 13.76 -12.13 -46.59
C THR A 223 13.80 -11.30 -47.88
N ARG A 224 14.34 -10.09 -47.82
CA ARG A 224 14.82 -9.40 -49.04
C ARG A 224 16.09 -10.10 -49.51
N MET A 225 15.97 -10.90 -50.58
CA MET A 225 17.11 -11.37 -51.35
C MET A 225 17.79 -10.17 -52.00
N ILE A 226 19.09 -10.01 -51.73
CA ILE A 226 19.99 -9.10 -52.45
C ILE A 226 20.40 -9.84 -53.73
N PRO A 227 20.17 -9.31 -54.94
CA PRO A 227 20.70 -9.93 -56.14
C PRO A 227 22.20 -9.62 -56.23
N SER A 228 23.00 -10.69 -56.34
CA SER A 228 24.39 -10.61 -56.77
C SER A 228 24.45 -10.21 -58.24
N GLY A 229 25.04 -9.06 -58.51
CA GLY A 229 25.48 -8.57 -59.82
C GLY A 229 26.72 -7.71 -59.63
#